data_AF-A0AAV7BY49-F1
#
_entry.id   AF-A0AAV7BY49-F1
#
_cell.length_a   1.000
_cell.length_b   1.000
_cell.length_c   1.000
_cell.angle_alpha   90.00
_cell.angle_beta   90.00
_cell.angle_gamma   90.00
#
_symmetry.space_group_name_H-M   'P 1'
#
loop_
_entity.id
_entity.type
_entity.pdbx_description
1 polymer ?
#
loop_
_entity_poly.entity_id
_entity_poly.type
_entity_poly.pdbx_seq_one_letter_code
_entity_poly.pdbx_strand_id
1 'polypeptide(L)'
;MVRQKMLYAATRATVKKEFGGGHIKDELFGTTKEDVSLSGYHKYLVCRSAPAPLTASEEELRQIKLKETQTEISVDTKHQTLQGVAFPVERDAFQALDQLKNKKLNYVQLKIDIQNETIVLANTAYTDVKDLPARIPKDAARYHFFLYKHSHEGDYLDSIVFIYSMPGYNCSIRERMLYSSCKSPLLDVIERQLMMEIVKKIEIDNGDELTSDYLYDEVHPKQHAHKQNFAKPKGPAGKRGIRRLIRGPAEAETAND
;
A
#
# COMPACT_ATOMS: atom_id res chain seq x y z
N MET A 1 -40.86 -36.96 -30.20
CA MET A 1 -39.57 -36.26 -30.36
C MET A 1 -38.97 -35.69 -29.06
N VAL A 2 -39.76 -35.18 -28.10
CA VAL A 2 -39.22 -34.55 -26.87
C VAL A 2 -38.52 -35.55 -25.94
N ARG A 3 -39.08 -36.75 -25.74
CA ARG A 3 -38.51 -37.80 -24.87
C ARG A 3 -37.06 -38.16 -25.22
N GLN A 4 -36.75 -38.35 -26.51
CA GLN A 4 -35.39 -38.68 -26.94
C GLN A 4 -34.42 -37.49 -26.77
N LYS A 5 -34.84 -36.27 -27.13
CA LYS A 5 -34.04 -35.05 -26.91
C LYS A 5 -33.66 -34.88 -25.44
N MET A 6 -34.62 -35.12 -24.53
CA MET A 6 -34.39 -35.06 -23.10
C MET A 6 -33.39 -36.12 -22.64
N LEU A 7 -33.56 -37.38 -23.05
CA LEU A 7 -32.65 -38.47 -22.67
C LEU A 7 -31.21 -38.19 -23.11
N TYR A 8 -30.99 -37.83 -24.38
CA TYR A 8 -29.65 -37.54 -24.89
C TYR A 8 -29.02 -36.29 -24.27
N ALA A 9 -29.81 -35.24 -24.02
CA ALA A 9 -29.31 -34.03 -23.36
C ALA A 9 -28.96 -34.29 -21.88
N ALA A 10 -29.79 -35.07 -21.17
CA ALA A 10 -29.60 -35.37 -19.76
C ALA A 10 -28.41 -36.30 -19.49
N THR A 11 -28.12 -37.26 -20.37
CA THR A 11 -27.00 -38.20 -20.20
C THR A 11 -25.67 -37.69 -20.75
N ARG A 12 -25.66 -36.59 -21.52
CA ARG A 12 -24.46 -36.01 -22.15
C ARG A 12 -23.30 -35.78 -21.18
N ALA A 13 -23.57 -35.20 -20.01
CA ALA A 13 -22.54 -34.93 -19.01
C ALA A 13 -21.94 -36.21 -18.41
N THR A 14 -22.77 -37.22 -18.16
CA THR A 14 -22.35 -38.54 -17.66
C THR A 14 -21.43 -39.22 -18.67
N VAL A 15 -21.79 -39.23 -19.95
CA VAL A 15 -20.97 -39.82 -21.02
C VAL A 15 -19.60 -39.12 -21.12
N LYS A 16 -19.56 -37.79 -21.03
CA LYS A 16 -18.29 -37.04 -21.03
C LYS A 16 -17.39 -37.38 -19.84
N LYS A 17 -17.99 -37.57 -18.66
CA LYS A 17 -17.27 -37.94 -17.45
C LYS A 17 -16.70 -39.36 -17.56
N GLU A 18 -17.50 -40.31 -18.01
CA GLU A 18 -17.07 -41.71 -18.22
C GLU A 18 -16.00 -41.83 -19.32
N PHE A 19 -16.07 -41.01 -20.37
CA PHE A 19 -15.05 -40.98 -21.44
C PHE A 19 -13.74 -40.29 -21.00
N GLY A 20 -13.79 -39.41 -19.99
CA GLY A 20 -12.65 -38.65 -19.49
C GLY A 20 -12.48 -37.32 -20.21
N GLY A 21 -12.85 -36.23 -19.52
CA GLY A 21 -12.86 -34.87 -20.08
C GLY A 21 -11.51 -34.34 -20.57
N GLY A 22 -10.39 -34.94 -20.15
CA GLY A 22 -9.05 -34.57 -20.63
C GLY A 22 -8.79 -34.93 -22.11
N HIS A 23 -9.54 -35.87 -22.69
CA HIS A 23 -9.40 -36.28 -24.09
C HIS A 23 -10.32 -35.50 -25.05
N ILE A 24 -11.28 -34.75 -24.51
CA ILE A 24 -12.27 -34.00 -25.29
C ILE A 24 -11.83 -32.54 -25.36
N LYS A 25 -11.26 -32.12 -26.48
CA LYS A 25 -10.82 -30.74 -26.71
C LYS A 25 -11.97 -29.80 -27.08
N ASP A 26 -12.84 -30.28 -27.96
CA ASP A 26 -13.89 -29.49 -28.58
C ASP A 26 -15.23 -30.21 -28.47
N GLU A 27 -16.28 -29.47 -28.15
CA GLU A 27 -17.61 -30.00 -27.95
C GLU A 27 -18.60 -29.25 -28.83
N LEU A 28 -19.11 -29.92 -29.86
CA LEU A 28 -20.03 -29.34 -30.83
C LEU A 28 -21.45 -29.85 -30.61
N PHE A 29 -22.42 -28.93 -30.64
CA PHE A 29 -23.84 -29.26 -30.62
C PHE A 29 -24.45 -28.89 -31.96
N GLY A 30 -24.91 -29.88 -32.71
CA GLY A 30 -25.51 -29.68 -34.03
C GLY A 30 -26.95 -30.20 -34.07
N THR A 31 -27.80 -29.47 -34.79
CA THR A 31 -29.20 -29.85 -35.02
C THR A 31 -29.46 -30.23 -36.47
N THR A 32 -28.63 -29.73 -37.39
CA THR A 32 -28.63 -30.07 -38.81
C THR A 32 -27.37 -30.82 -39.21
N LYS A 33 -27.37 -31.45 -40.39
CA LYS A 33 -26.19 -32.14 -40.92
C LYS A 33 -25.04 -31.19 -41.25
N GLU A 34 -25.36 -29.94 -41.57
CA GLU A 34 -24.36 -28.91 -41.89
C GLU A 34 -23.56 -28.53 -40.64
N ASP A 35 -24.20 -28.48 -39.47
CA ASP A 35 -23.56 -28.16 -38.19
C ASP A 35 -22.45 -29.16 -37.82
N VAL A 36 -22.65 -30.44 -38.12
CA VAL A 36 -21.72 -31.54 -37.79
C VAL A 36 -20.83 -31.98 -38.96
N SER A 37 -20.92 -31.29 -40.09
CA SER A 37 -20.04 -31.54 -41.24
C SER A 37 -18.63 -30.99 -41.00
N LEU A 38 -17.65 -31.41 -41.81
CA LEU A 38 -16.28 -30.88 -41.73
C LEU A 38 -16.26 -29.35 -41.91
N SER A 39 -17.07 -28.81 -42.84
CA SER A 39 -17.20 -27.37 -43.04
C SER A 39 -17.87 -26.67 -41.85
N GLY A 40 -18.85 -27.31 -41.20
CA GLY A 40 -19.45 -26.86 -39.95
C GLY A 40 -18.44 -26.76 -38.80
N TYR A 41 -17.56 -27.77 -38.67
CA TYR A 41 -16.49 -27.77 -37.69
C TYR A 41 -15.46 -26.64 -37.92
N HIS A 42 -15.08 -26.38 -39.17
CA HIS A 42 -14.24 -25.22 -39.49
C HIS A 42 -14.90 -23.89 -39.11
N LYS A 43 -16.20 -23.73 -39.38
CA LYS A 43 -16.97 -22.54 -38.96
C LYS A 43 -16.98 -22.38 -37.44
N TYR A 44 -17.12 -23.47 -36.69
CA TYR A 44 -17.04 -23.45 -35.22
C TYR A 44 -15.68 -22.93 -34.71
N LEU A 45 -14.57 -23.39 -35.31
CA LEU A 45 -13.22 -22.93 -34.92
C LEU A 45 -13.04 -21.43 -35.17
N VAL A 46 -13.53 -20.92 -36.31
CA VAL A 46 -13.51 -19.49 -36.63
C VAL A 46 -14.35 -18.69 -35.64
N CYS A 47 -15.58 -19.15 -35.34
CA CYS A 47 -16.46 -18.51 -34.38
C CYS A 47 -15.85 -18.45 -32.97
N ARG A 48 -15.15 -19.51 -32.54
CA ARG A 48 -14.45 -19.52 -31.25
C ARG A 48 -13.29 -18.51 -31.20
N SER A 49 -12.61 -18.27 -32.31
CA SER A 49 -11.54 -17.27 -32.40
C SER A 49 -12.05 -15.83 -32.57
N ALA A 50 -13.33 -15.65 -32.86
CA ALA A 50 -13.94 -14.33 -32.98
C ALA A 50 -13.97 -13.62 -31.61
N PRO A 51 -13.89 -12.28 -31.57
CA PRO A 51 -14.01 -11.55 -30.32
C PRO A 51 -15.36 -11.83 -29.67
N ALA A 52 -15.35 -12.09 -28.36
CA ALA A 52 -16.57 -12.27 -27.60
C ALA A 52 -17.43 -10.99 -27.70
N PRO A 53 -18.75 -11.12 -27.90
CA PRO A 53 -19.64 -9.97 -27.90
C PRO A 53 -19.63 -9.36 -26.49
N LEU A 54 -19.16 -8.12 -26.39
CA LEU A 54 -19.14 -7.35 -25.15
C LEU A 54 -20.35 -6.41 -25.13
N THR A 55 -20.87 -6.12 -23.93
CA THR A 55 -21.83 -5.03 -23.78
C THR A 55 -21.12 -3.68 -23.80
N ALA A 56 -21.83 -2.60 -24.12
CA ALA A 56 -21.25 -1.25 -24.09
C ALA A 56 -20.57 -0.91 -22.74
N SER A 57 -21.16 -1.35 -21.63
CA SER A 57 -20.58 -1.20 -20.29
C SER A 57 -19.28 -1.98 -20.09
N GLU A 58 -19.15 -3.19 -20.66
CA GLU A 58 -17.92 -3.98 -20.58
C GLU A 58 -16.81 -3.39 -21.45
N GLU A 59 -17.16 -2.83 -22.61
CA GLU A 59 -16.22 -2.08 -23.46
C GLU A 59 -15.68 -0.84 -22.74
N GLU A 60 -16.54 -0.08 -22.07
CA GLU A 60 -16.13 1.07 -21.25
C GLU A 60 -15.19 0.66 -20.11
N LEU A 61 -15.54 -0.39 -19.35
CA LEU A 61 -14.68 -0.90 -18.26
C LEU A 61 -13.32 -1.38 -18.79
N ARG A 62 -13.30 -2.03 -19.95
CA ARG A 62 -12.04 -2.45 -20.60
C ARG A 62 -11.19 -1.24 -21.00
N GLN A 63 -11.81 -0.17 -21.51
CA GLN A 63 -11.09 1.07 -21.84
C GLN A 63 -10.52 1.74 -20.59
N ILE A 64 -11.27 1.77 -19.48
CA ILE A 64 -10.80 2.31 -18.20
C ILE A 64 -9.58 1.53 -17.72
N LYS A 65 -9.66 0.19 -17.69
CA LYS A 65 -8.55 -0.67 -17.26
C LYS A 65 -7.28 -0.48 -18.09
N LEU A 66 -7.42 -0.30 -19.41
CA LEU A 66 -6.29 -0.04 -20.31
C LEU A 66 -5.65 1.34 -20.05
N LYS A 67 -6.47 2.36 -19.76
CA LYS A 67 -5.99 3.70 -19.40
C LYS A 67 -5.30 3.71 -18.04
N GLU A 68 -5.84 2.98 -17.05
CA GLU A 68 -5.24 2.85 -15.71
C GLU A 68 -3.83 2.26 -15.80
N THR A 69 -3.64 1.20 -16.58
CA THR A 69 -2.32 0.57 -16.75
C THR A 69 -1.30 1.49 -17.42
N GLN A 70 -1.73 2.39 -18.31
CA GLN A 70 -0.86 3.41 -18.87
C GLN A 70 -0.49 4.49 -17.85
N THR A 71 -1.44 4.89 -16.99
CA THR A 71 -1.15 5.88 -15.93
C THR A 71 -0.23 5.33 -14.84
N GLU A 72 -0.26 4.03 -14.55
CA GLU A 72 0.64 3.40 -13.57
C GLU A 72 2.12 3.42 -14.00
N ILE A 73 2.40 3.48 -15.31
CA ILE A 73 3.76 3.43 -15.88
C ILE A 73 4.33 4.84 -16.13
N SER A 74 3.55 5.90 -15.94
CA SER A 74 4.06 7.27 -16.12
C SER A 74 5.01 7.66 -14.99
N VAL A 75 6.19 8.15 -15.37
CA VAL A 75 7.25 8.66 -14.49
C VAL A 75 6.93 10.07 -13.97
N ASP A 76 5.77 10.61 -14.32
CA ASP A 76 5.24 11.81 -13.68
C ASP A 76 4.96 11.47 -12.22
N THR A 77 5.95 11.79 -11.38
CA THR A 77 5.91 11.81 -9.93
C THR A 77 4.52 12.24 -9.51
N LYS A 78 3.71 11.23 -9.17
CA LYS A 78 2.34 11.26 -8.68
C LYS A 78 1.83 12.70 -8.61
N HIS A 79 0.90 13.09 -9.47
CA HIS A 79 -0.01 14.19 -9.16
C HIS A 79 -0.79 13.78 -7.90
N GLN A 80 -0.12 13.84 -6.74
CA GLN A 80 -0.68 13.60 -5.44
C GLN A 80 -1.50 14.84 -5.18
N THR A 81 -2.80 14.61 -5.14
CA THR A 81 -3.87 15.50 -5.62
C THR A 81 -4.12 16.74 -4.77
N LEU A 82 -3.20 17.16 -3.89
CA LEU A 82 -3.33 18.39 -3.11
C LEU A 82 -1.94 19.01 -2.93
N GLN A 83 -1.66 20.10 -3.65
CA GLN A 83 -0.53 20.97 -3.30
C GLN A 83 -0.76 21.46 -1.87
N GLY A 84 0.20 21.24 -0.97
CA GLY A 84 0.09 21.61 0.42
C GLY A 84 -0.19 23.11 0.60
N VAL A 85 -0.86 23.47 1.69
CA VAL A 85 -1.19 24.87 2.00
C VAL A 85 0.00 25.52 2.69
N ALA A 86 0.63 26.50 2.04
CA ALA A 86 1.82 27.16 2.57
C ALA A 86 1.43 28.35 3.45
N PHE A 87 1.36 28.11 4.76
CA PHE A 87 1.22 29.20 5.75
C PHE A 87 2.58 29.80 6.08
N PRO A 88 2.68 31.15 6.19
CA PRO A 88 3.91 31.79 6.62
C PRO A 88 4.22 31.42 8.07
N VAL A 89 5.49 31.08 8.31
CA VAL A 89 6.02 30.83 9.65
C VAL A 89 6.45 32.15 10.27
N GLU A 90 5.98 32.42 11.48
CA GLU A 90 6.34 33.62 12.23
C GLU A 90 7.84 33.65 12.56
N ARG A 91 8.40 34.86 12.71
CA ARG A 91 9.84 35.05 12.98
C ARG A 91 10.27 34.36 14.27
N ASP A 92 9.46 34.41 15.31
CA ASP A 92 9.75 33.81 16.62
C ASP A 92 9.81 32.28 16.52
N ALA A 93 8.91 31.67 15.75
CA ALA A 93 8.92 30.24 15.46
C ALA A 93 10.18 29.84 14.67
N PHE A 94 10.56 30.63 13.67
CA PHE A 94 11.77 30.40 12.88
C PHE A 94 13.04 30.49 13.73
N GLN A 95 13.12 31.49 14.63
CA GLN A 95 14.24 31.65 15.55
C GLN A 95 14.33 30.48 16.54
N ALA A 96 13.21 29.99 17.06
CA ALA A 96 13.20 28.82 17.94
C ALA A 96 13.69 27.56 17.23
N LEU A 97 13.30 27.35 15.97
CA LEU A 97 13.78 26.23 15.15
C LEU A 97 15.28 26.36 14.85
N ASP A 98 15.80 27.55 14.59
CA ASP A 98 17.24 27.77 14.42
C ASP A 98 18.02 27.50 15.72
N GLN A 99 17.46 27.85 16.88
CA GLN A 99 18.04 27.50 18.18
C GLN A 99 18.04 25.98 18.44
N LEU A 100 16.99 25.28 17.99
CA LEU A 100 16.91 23.82 18.05
C LEU A 100 17.96 23.16 17.14
N LYS A 101 18.15 23.68 15.92
CA LYS A 101 19.21 23.23 14.99
C LYS A 101 20.59 23.35 15.63
N ASN A 102 20.86 24.47 16.29
CA ASN A 102 22.10 24.73 17.01
C ASN A 102 22.20 24.00 18.36
N LYS A 103 21.26 23.08 18.65
CA LYS A 103 21.18 22.28 19.89
C LYS A 103 21.13 23.11 21.18
N LYS A 104 20.71 24.38 21.09
CA LYS A 104 20.51 25.26 22.26
C LYS A 104 19.20 24.95 22.96
N LEU A 105 18.18 24.62 22.17
CA LEU A 105 16.91 24.08 22.63
C LEU A 105 16.85 22.58 22.34
N ASN A 106 16.05 21.86 23.11
CA ASN A 106 15.73 20.46 22.88
C ASN A 106 14.31 20.25 22.35
N TYR A 107 13.42 21.22 22.51
CA TYR A 107 12.01 21.07 22.16
C TYR A 107 11.41 22.38 21.67
N VAL A 108 10.66 22.31 20.57
CA VAL A 108 9.91 23.42 19.99
C VAL A 108 8.53 22.93 19.62
N GLN A 109 7.50 23.63 20.08
CA GLN A 109 6.11 23.36 19.77
C GLN A 109 5.53 24.51 18.94
N LEU A 110 4.93 24.18 17.80
CA LEU A 110 4.25 25.13 16.94
C LEU A 110 2.74 24.89 16.96
N LYS A 111 1.98 25.97 16.79
CA LYS A 111 0.53 25.94 16.58
C LYS A 111 0.18 26.73 15.32
N ILE A 112 -0.88 26.33 14.65
CA ILE A 112 -1.47 27.09 13.55
C ILE A 112 -2.50 28.05 14.15
N ASP A 113 -2.35 29.33 13.84
CA ASP A 113 -3.41 30.30 14.05
C ASP A 113 -4.38 30.23 12.86
N ILE A 114 -5.57 29.68 13.12
CA ILE A 114 -6.60 29.44 12.10
C ILE A 114 -7.21 30.76 11.60
N GLN A 115 -7.16 31.84 12.40
CA GLN A 115 -7.73 33.13 12.02
C GLN A 115 -6.81 33.92 11.10
N ASN A 116 -5.52 33.95 11.45
CA ASN A 116 -4.50 34.70 10.72
C ASN A 116 -3.79 33.87 9.64
N GLU A 117 -4.07 32.57 9.58
CA GLU A 117 -3.46 31.63 8.62
C GLU A 117 -1.93 31.62 8.71
N THR A 118 -1.40 31.69 9.94
CA THR A 118 0.04 31.73 10.21
C THR A 118 0.46 30.59 11.16
N ILE A 119 1.72 30.19 11.10
CA ILE A 119 2.31 29.21 12.01
C ILE A 119 3.10 29.97 13.08
N VAL A 120 2.67 29.85 14.33
CA VAL A 120 3.20 30.62 15.46
C VAL A 120 3.83 29.70 16.50
N LEU A 121 4.73 30.27 17.30
CA LEU A 121 5.41 29.55 18.37
C LEU A 121 4.44 29.36 19.55
N ALA A 122 4.33 28.13 20.05
CA ALA A 122 3.50 27.82 21.22
C ALA A 122 4.32 27.62 22.49
N ASN A 123 5.39 26.82 22.42
CA ASN A 123 6.20 26.46 23.59
C ASN A 123 7.62 26.09 23.20
N THR A 124 8.59 26.41 24.05
CA THR A 124 10.02 26.07 23.94
C THR A 124 10.60 25.51 25.23
N ALA A 125 9.73 25.11 26.17
CA ALA A 125 10.15 24.60 27.47
C ALA A 125 11.03 23.35 27.31
N TYR A 126 12.08 23.30 28.13
CA TYR A 126 12.96 22.14 28.19
C TYR A 126 12.13 20.88 28.48
N THR A 127 12.33 19.86 27.65
CA THR A 127 11.53 18.62 27.71
C THR A 127 12.47 17.45 27.49
N ASP A 128 12.50 16.51 28.45
CA ASP A 128 13.16 15.22 28.27
C ASP A 128 12.16 14.17 27.77
N VAL A 129 12.66 13.00 27.37
CA VAL A 129 11.83 11.89 26.85
C VAL A 129 10.68 11.53 27.80
N LYS A 130 10.91 11.62 29.11
CA LYS A 130 9.89 11.31 30.15
C LYS A 130 8.78 12.36 30.24
N ASP A 131 9.09 13.61 29.91
CA ASP A 131 8.16 14.73 30.00
C ASP A 131 7.44 14.98 28.68
N LEU A 132 7.93 14.39 27.58
CA LEU A 132 7.39 14.56 26.25
C LEU A 132 5.89 14.22 26.13
N PRO A 133 5.37 13.11 26.72
CA PRO A 133 3.93 12.84 26.75
C PRO A 133 3.10 13.98 27.36
N ALA A 134 3.61 14.62 28.42
CA ALA A 134 2.91 15.70 29.12
C ALA A 134 2.87 17.02 28.33
N ARG A 135 3.72 17.17 27.29
CA ARG A 135 3.72 18.35 26.42
C ARG A 135 2.68 18.30 25.30
N ILE A 136 2.07 17.14 25.08
CA ILE A 136 1.12 16.93 23.99
C ILE A 136 -0.28 17.26 24.48
N PRO A 137 -0.94 18.29 23.90
CA PRO A 137 -2.30 18.62 24.28
C PRO A 137 -3.27 17.53 23.83
N LYS A 138 -4.27 17.25 24.66
CA LYS A 138 -5.37 16.32 24.34
C LYS A 138 -6.54 17.00 23.63
N ASP A 139 -6.54 18.33 23.58
CA ASP A 139 -7.68 19.12 23.08
C ASP A 139 -7.44 19.71 21.69
N ALA A 140 -6.18 19.88 21.27
CA ALA A 140 -5.83 20.58 20.05
C ALA A 140 -4.60 19.99 19.37
N ALA A 141 -4.57 20.03 18.03
CA ALA A 141 -3.47 19.48 17.23
C ALA A 141 -2.23 20.39 17.30
N ARG A 142 -1.03 19.82 17.29
CA ARG A 142 0.22 20.59 17.37
C ARG A 142 1.33 19.94 16.55
N TYR A 143 2.28 20.78 16.15
CA TYR A 143 3.56 20.28 15.64
C TYR A 143 4.61 20.39 16.72
N HIS A 144 5.49 19.40 16.74
CA HIS A 144 6.56 19.33 17.71
C HIS A 144 7.86 18.97 16.99
N PHE A 145 8.92 19.64 17.38
CA PHE A 145 10.28 19.27 17.02
C PHE A 145 11.00 18.94 18.31
N PHE A 146 11.51 17.72 18.39
CA PHE A 146 12.13 17.19 19.59
C PHE A 146 13.52 16.66 19.27
N LEU A 147 14.51 17.07 20.06
CA LEU A 147 15.88 16.58 19.99
C LEU A 147 15.97 15.29 20.81
N TYR A 148 15.80 14.17 20.12
CA TYR A 148 15.87 12.85 20.71
C TYR A 148 17.32 12.42 20.90
N LYS A 149 17.80 12.54 22.14
CA LYS A 149 19.12 12.08 22.54
C LYS A 149 19.07 10.62 22.96
N HIS A 150 19.73 9.75 22.22
CA HIS A 150 19.68 8.31 22.44
C HIS A 150 21.00 7.64 22.04
N SER A 151 21.20 6.39 22.48
CA SER A 151 22.34 5.59 22.04
C SER A 151 21.87 4.50 21.08
N HIS A 152 22.55 4.37 19.95
CA HIS A 152 22.30 3.34 18.94
C HIS A 152 23.64 2.67 18.60
N GLU A 153 23.70 1.34 18.70
CA GLU A 153 24.89 0.54 18.37
C GLU A 153 26.19 0.96 19.09
N GLY A 154 26.08 1.63 20.25
CA GLY A 154 27.22 2.08 21.06
C GLY A 154 27.62 3.54 20.85
N ASP A 155 27.08 4.20 19.82
CA ASP A 155 27.27 5.64 19.58
C ASP A 155 26.14 6.44 20.23
N TYR A 156 26.45 7.69 20.63
CA TYR A 156 25.46 8.63 21.15
C TYR A 156 25.02 9.59 20.05
N LEU A 157 23.73 9.57 19.72
CA LEU A 157 23.14 10.32 18.63
C LEU A 157 22.12 11.34 19.16
N ASP A 158 22.21 12.55 18.64
CA ASP A 158 21.22 13.60 18.82
C ASP A 158 20.42 13.74 17.53
N SER A 159 19.24 13.13 17.47
CA SER A 159 18.40 13.13 16.27
C SER A 159 17.18 14.02 16.44
N ILE A 160 16.92 14.90 15.48
CA ILE A 160 15.71 15.72 15.49
C ILE A 160 14.56 14.90 14.92
N VAL A 161 13.50 14.75 15.71
CA VAL A 161 12.27 14.06 15.37
C VAL A 161 11.16 15.10 15.24
N PHE A 162 10.42 15.03 14.13
CA PHE A 162 9.20 15.79 13.94
C PHE A 162 8.02 14.94 14.38
N ILE A 163 7.13 15.52 15.19
CA ILE A 163 5.93 14.85 15.68
C ILE A 163 4.73 15.73 15.35
N TYR A 164 3.75 15.15 14.66
CA TYR A 164 2.43 15.73 14.45
C TYR A 164 1.46 15.04 15.42
N SER A 165 0.98 15.79 16.41
CA SER A 165 -0.04 15.30 17.34
C SER A 165 -1.42 15.78 16.91
N MET A 166 -2.38 14.85 16.83
CA MET A 166 -3.75 15.15 16.45
C MET A 166 -4.72 14.32 17.29
N PRO A 167 -5.38 14.90 18.32
CA PRO A 167 -6.24 14.16 19.25
C PRO A 167 -7.61 13.77 18.67
N GLY A 168 -7.66 13.41 17.39
CA GLY A 168 -8.84 12.89 16.70
C GLY A 168 -10.03 13.86 16.70
N TYR A 169 -11.13 13.41 17.30
CA TYR A 169 -12.43 14.10 17.25
C TYR A 169 -12.53 15.35 18.13
N ASN A 170 -11.57 15.59 19.04
CA ASN A 170 -11.54 16.80 19.85
C ASN A 170 -11.24 18.05 19.00
N CYS A 171 -10.53 17.88 17.88
CA CYS A 171 -10.28 18.96 16.93
C CYS A 171 -11.44 19.13 15.94
N SER A 172 -11.66 20.36 15.47
CA SER A 172 -12.61 20.59 14.37
C SER A 172 -12.10 20.00 13.05
N ILE A 173 -12.99 19.71 12.10
CA ILE A 173 -12.59 19.25 10.75
C ILE A 173 -11.66 20.28 10.09
N ARG A 174 -11.97 21.58 10.24
CA ARG A 174 -11.14 22.67 9.71
C ARG A 174 -9.73 22.63 10.27
N GLU A 175 -9.60 22.48 11.58
CA GLU A 175 -8.30 22.37 12.24
C GLU A 175 -7.51 21.16 11.73
N ARG A 176 -8.09 19.97 11.75
CA ARG A 176 -7.42 18.75 11.25
C ARG A 176 -6.96 18.86 9.80
N MET A 177 -7.78 19.46 8.94
CA MET A 177 -7.43 19.66 7.53
C MET A 177 -6.27 20.64 7.37
N LEU A 178 -6.26 21.73 8.12
CA LEU A 178 -5.17 22.72 8.08
C LEU A 178 -3.85 22.12 8.59
N TYR A 179 -3.84 21.44 9.73
CA TYR A 179 -2.63 20.78 10.22
C TYR A 179 -2.15 19.65 9.30
N SER A 180 -3.05 18.94 8.61
CA SER A 180 -2.60 17.91 7.66
C SER A 180 -2.03 18.54 6.37
N SER A 181 -2.62 19.65 5.91
CA SER A 181 -2.26 20.31 4.64
C SER A 181 -1.01 21.19 4.75
N CYS A 182 -0.79 21.82 5.91
CA CYS A 182 0.35 22.70 6.14
C CYS A 182 1.63 21.94 6.53
N LYS A 183 1.54 20.63 6.82
CA LYS A 183 2.68 19.80 7.23
C LYS A 183 3.78 19.74 6.16
N SER A 184 3.42 19.40 4.92
CA SER A 184 4.43 19.24 3.85
C SER A 184 5.15 20.55 3.55
N PRO A 185 4.47 21.68 3.31
CA PRO A 185 5.14 22.95 3.06
C PRO A 185 6.01 23.43 4.24
N LEU A 186 5.55 23.22 5.48
CA LEU A 186 6.34 23.56 6.66
C LEU A 186 7.66 22.79 6.70
N LEU A 187 7.62 21.48 6.49
CA LEU A 187 8.81 20.63 6.50
C LEU A 187 9.75 20.99 5.33
N ASP A 188 9.21 21.26 4.14
CA ASP A 188 9.99 21.70 2.98
C ASP A 188 10.71 23.03 3.25
N VAL A 189 10.03 23.99 3.89
CA VAL A 189 10.62 25.29 4.27
C VAL A 189 11.76 25.08 5.28
N ILE A 190 11.57 24.21 6.28
CA ILE A 190 12.59 23.94 7.30
C ILE A 190 13.80 23.21 6.71
N GLU A 191 13.59 22.17 5.91
CA GLU A 191 14.66 21.41 5.27
C GLU A 191 15.45 22.30 4.28
N ARG A 192 14.77 23.18 3.51
CA ARG A 192 15.44 24.04 2.51
C ARG A 192 16.09 25.29 3.10
N GLN A 193 15.43 26.00 4.01
CA GLN A 193 15.91 27.29 4.52
C GLN A 193 16.83 27.11 5.73
N LEU A 194 16.44 26.24 6.67
CA LEU A 194 17.23 26.00 7.88
C LEU A 194 18.25 24.88 7.67
N MET A 195 18.19 24.08 6.60
CA MET A 195 19.07 22.92 6.40
C MET A 195 19.07 22.02 7.64
N MET A 196 17.89 21.82 8.23
CA MET A 196 17.68 20.98 9.40
C MET A 196 17.32 19.58 8.94
N GLU A 197 18.13 18.60 9.32
CA GLU A 197 17.88 17.20 8.99
C GLU A 197 16.89 16.59 9.99
N ILE A 198 15.69 16.24 9.49
CA ILE A 198 14.65 15.59 10.28
C ILE A 198 14.75 14.09 10.03
N VAL A 199 15.20 13.34 11.03
CA VAL A 199 15.47 11.91 10.90
C VAL A 199 14.17 11.12 10.71
N LYS A 200 13.13 11.50 11.45
CA LYS A 200 11.84 10.82 11.42
C LYS A 200 10.68 11.79 11.57
N LYS A 201 9.60 11.50 10.84
CA LYS A 201 8.32 12.21 10.88
C LYS A 201 7.30 11.23 11.47
N ILE A 202 6.83 11.51 12.68
CA ILE A 202 5.92 10.66 13.46
C ILE A 202 4.56 11.35 13.53
N GLU A 203 3.49 10.58 13.38
CA GLU A 203 2.12 11.05 13.55
C GLU A 203 1.48 10.24 14.69
N ILE A 204 0.94 10.93 15.68
CA ILE A 204 0.35 10.32 16.88
C ILE A 204 -0.99 10.94 17.20
N ASP A 205 -1.88 10.15 17.78
CA ASP A 205 -3.17 10.63 18.27
C ASP A 205 -3.08 11.06 19.75
N ASN A 206 -2.31 10.33 20.56
CA ASN A 206 -2.14 10.60 21.99
C ASN A 206 -0.67 10.62 22.40
N GLY A 207 -0.32 11.49 23.36
CA GLY A 207 1.04 11.62 23.87
C GLY A 207 1.53 10.42 24.68
N ASP A 208 0.61 9.62 25.22
CA ASP A 208 0.93 8.42 26.00
C ASP A 208 1.68 7.35 25.17
N GLU A 209 1.62 7.42 23.83
CA GLU A 209 2.34 6.55 22.90
C GLU A 209 3.85 6.86 22.85
N LEU A 210 4.25 8.07 23.22
CA LEU A 210 5.65 8.53 23.17
C LEU A 210 6.47 8.00 24.34
N THR A 211 6.69 6.70 24.33
CA THR A 211 7.63 6.01 25.20
C THR A 211 9.04 6.04 24.58
N SER A 212 10.06 5.81 25.41
CA SER A 212 11.45 5.66 24.94
C SER A 212 11.56 4.56 23.88
N ASP A 213 10.84 3.46 24.10
CA ASP A 213 10.90 2.27 23.26
C ASP A 213 10.23 2.54 21.90
N TYR A 214 9.09 3.24 21.91
CA TYR A 214 8.39 3.65 20.70
C TYR A 214 9.25 4.58 19.83
N LEU A 215 9.85 5.62 20.44
CA LEU A 215 10.73 6.54 19.72
C LEU A 215 11.96 5.82 19.16
N TYR A 216 12.54 4.89 19.92
CA TYR A 216 13.67 4.09 19.46
C TYR A 216 13.29 3.23 18.25
N ASP A 217 12.17 2.51 18.31
CA ASP A 217 11.69 1.63 17.24
C ASP A 217 11.31 2.41 15.97
N GLU A 218 10.76 3.62 16.11
CA GLU A 218 10.41 4.49 14.98
C GLU A 218 11.64 5.07 14.27
N VAL A 219 12.65 5.48 15.05
CA VAL A 219 13.90 6.02 14.51
C VAL A 219 14.78 4.90 13.94
N HIS A 220 14.79 3.72 14.57
CA HIS A 220 15.58 2.55 14.19
C HIS A 220 14.68 1.32 13.99
N PRO A 221 14.09 1.15 12.79
CA PRO A 221 13.18 0.05 12.51
C PRO A 221 13.84 -1.31 12.73
N LYS A 222 13.21 -2.15 13.54
CA LYS A 222 13.64 -3.54 13.73
C LYS A 222 13.53 -4.27 12.39
N GLN A 223 14.57 -5.01 12.03
CA GLN A 223 14.54 -5.90 10.87
C GLN A 223 13.37 -6.87 11.02
N HIS A 224 12.57 -7.03 9.95
CA HIS A 224 11.40 -7.90 9.98
C HIS A 224 11.78 -9.30 10.49
N ALA A 225 11.26 -9.65 11.67
CA ALA A 225 11.45 -10.97 12.22
C ALA A 225 10.97 -12.01 11.19
N HIS A 226 11.83 -12.97 10.87
CA HIS A 226 11.53 -14.01 9.89
C HIS A 226 10.19 -14.68 10.24
N LYS A 227 9.21 -14.61 9.32
CA LYS A 227 7.87 -15.16 9.53
C LYS A 227 7.99 -16.63 9.92
N GLN A 228 7.57 -16.97 11.14
CA GLN A 228 7.62 -18.34 11.61
C GLN A 228 6.64 -19.17 10.80
N ASN A 229 7.17 -20.14 10.05
CA ASN A 229 6.34 -21.06 9.28
C ASN A 229 5.97 -22.26 10.14
N PHE A 230 4.68 -22.54 10.27
CA PHE A 230 4.20 -23.75 10.91
C PHE A 230 4.60 -24.98 10.10
N ALA A 231 4.97 -26.07 10.79
CA ALA A 231 5.35 -27.31 10.14
C ALA A 231 4.15 -27.93 9.41
N LYS A 232 4.34 -28.33 8.14
CA LYS A 232 3.32 -29.09 7.40
C LYS A 232 2.98 -30.39 8.16
N PRO A 233 1.72 -30.87 8.10
CA PRO A 233 1.33 -32.12 8.75
C PRO A 233 2.21 -33.28 8.29
N LYS A 234 2.36 -34.29 9.16
CA LYS A 234 3.08 -35.52 8.81
C LYS A 234 2.41 -36.14 7.59
N GLY A 235 3.20 -36.43 6.56
CA GLY A 235 2.72 -37.11 5.36
C GLY A 235 2.19 -38.52 5.65
N PRO A 236 1.61 -39.20 4.65
CA PRO A 236 1.07 -40.55 4.82
C PRO A 236 2.13 -41.51 5.39
N ALA A 237 1.74 -42.27 6.42
CA ALA A 237 2.61 -43.21 7.11
C ALA A 237 3.01 -44.37 6.18
N GLY A 238 4.25 -44.85 6.31
CA GLY A 238 4.73 -46.03 5.58
C GLY A 238 5.14 -45.79 4.12
N LYS A 239 5.40 -44.54 3.70
CA LYS A 239 5.97 -44.26 2.36
C LYS A 239 7.32 -44.97 2.19
N ARG A 240 7.34 -46.00 1.34
CA ARG A 240 8.55 -46.72 0.92
C ARG A 240 9.17 -45.97 -0.26
N GLY A 241 10.21 -45.17 0.00
CA GLY A 241 11.03 -44.55 -1.05
C GLY A 241 11.25 -43.04 -0.86
N ILE A 242 12.39 -42.57 -1.38
CA ILE A 242 12.79 -41.15 -1.38
C ILE A 242 11.86 -40.39 -2.36
N ARG A 243 11.52 -39.13 -2.05
CA ARG A 243 10.82 -38.24 -3.00
C ARG A 243 11.68 -38.09 -4.25
N ARG A 244 11.21 -38.58 -5.38
CA ARG A 244 11.86 -38.40 -6.67
C ARG A 244 11.17 -37.26 -7.42
N LEU A 245 11.95 -36.51 -8.19
CA LEU A 245 11.40 -35.56 -9.15
C LEU A 245 10.62 -36.34 -10.20
N ILE A 246 9.33 -36.06 -10.35
CA ILE A 246 8.52 -36.63 -11.43
C ILE A 246 8.75 -35.73 -12.65
N ARG A 247 9.85 -35.97 -13.37
CA ARG A 247 10.10 -35.35 -14.67
C ARG A 247 9.61 -36.30 -15.76
N GLY A 248 8.77 -35.83 -16.68
CA GLY A 248 8.47 -36.57 -17.90
C GLY A 248 9.73 -36.77 -18.75
N PRO A 249 9.78 -37.74 -19.68
CA PRO A 249 10.85 -37.80 -20.67
C PRO A 249 10.92 -36.43 -21.36
N ALA A 250 12.14 -35.89 -21.50
CA ALA A 250 12.33 -34.67 -22.26
C ALA A 250 11.78 -34.92 -23.67
N GLU A 251 10.82 -34.10 -24.12
CA GLU A 251 10.47 -34.04 -25.54
C GLU A 251 11.78 -33.84 -26.28
N ALA A 252 12.18 -34.83 -27.09
CA ALA A 252 13.30 -34.67 -27.99
C ALA A 252 12.98 -33.46 -28.84
N GLU A 253 13.80 -32.41 -28.73
CA GLU A 253 13.78 -31.29 -29.64
C GLU A 253 13.78 -31.86 -31.06
N THR A 254 12.63 -31.82 -31.73
CA THR A 254 12.59 -31.98 -33.17
C THR A 254 13.34 -30.79 -33.72
N ALA A 255 14.62 -31.00 -34.03
CA ALA A 255 15.37 -30.17 -34.95
C ALA A 255 14.59 -30.16 -36.26
N ASN A 256 13.78 -29.12 -36.46
CA ASN A 256 13.25 -28.79 -37.77
C ASN A 256 14.38 -28.08 -38.51
N ASP A 257 15.06 -28.81 -39.39
CA ASP A 257 15.62 -28.26 -40.62
C ASP A 257 14.48 -27.90 -41.60
#